data_AF-A0AAV5J7H7-F1
#
_entry.id   AF-A0AAV5J7H7-F1
#
_cell.length_a   1.000
_cell.length_b   1.000
_cell.length_c   1.000
_cell.angle_alpha   90.00
_cell.angle_beta   90.00
_cell.angle_gamma   90.00
#
_symmetry.space_group_name_H-M   'P 1'
#
loop_
_entity.id
_entity.type
_entity.pdbx_description
1 polymer ?
#
loop_
_entity_poly.entity_id
_entity_poly.type
_entity_poly.pdbx_seq_one_letter_code
_entity_poly.pdbx_strand_id
1 'polypeptide(L)'
;MLSTLATKTKTKLKDVKSLGQELLSSKAHINNLPLLLNFISPLSPPQFILESLLSLQAFFTTILQEHPLSSSASKRQRSKDSAKDDSEMIYHTWLRSKFDEFVRSLIEVLVSSEPEEPLKEVILDTFMEFVKMGSGGKFNSSIYQKLLHSIINSEAPAEFLSDLLASKYLKYIDVRYSYRAALQFPCLTCF
;
A
#
# COMPACT_ATOMS: atom_id res chain seq x y z
N MET A 1 14.68 -27.33 21.78
CA MET A 1 15.12 -26.08 21.11
C MET A 1 14.03 -25.37 20.29
N LEU A 2 12.91 -26.03 19.94
CA LEU A 2 11.77 -25.37 19.25
C LEU A 2 11.02 -24.32 20.10
N SER A 3 10.96 -24.51 21.42
CA SER A 3 10.16 -23.65 22.31
C SER A 3 10.73 -22.23 22.51
N THR A 4 12.05 -22.03 22.37
CA THR A 4 12.70 -20.72 22.53
C THR A 4 12.62 -19.87 21.26
N LEU A 5 12.54 -20.49 20.08
CA LEU A 5 12.36 -19.77 18.82
C LEU A 5 10.91 -19.24 18.72
N ALA A 6 9.92 -20.09 19.04
CA ALA A 6 8.51 -19.71 19.01
C ALA A 6 8.16 -18.58 19.98
N THR A 7 8.76 -18.55 21.18
CA THR A 7 8.57 -17.46 22.15
C THR A 7 9.24 -16.16 21.67
N LYS A 8 10.46 -16.24 21.12
CA LYS A 8 11.16 -15.07 20.57
C LYS A 8 10.40 -14.44 19.40
N THR A 9 9.81 -15.26 18.53
CA THR A 9 8.98 -14.77 17.42
C THR A 9 7.68 -14.15 17.91
N LYS A 10 7.03 -14.74 18.93
CA LYS A 10 5.82 -14.16 19.55
C LYS A 10 6.10 -12.82 20.24
N THR A 11 7.24 -12.68 20.92
CA THR A 11 7.62 -11.40 21.54
C THR A 11 7.86 -10.34 20.46
N LYS A 12 8.62 -10.66 19.42
CA LYS A 12 8.82 -9.74 18.28
C LYS A 12 7.51 -9.36 17.58
N LEU A 13 6.56 -10.27 17.47
CA LEU A 13 5.25 -9.99 16.86
C LEU A 13 4.44 -9.00 17.71
N LYS A 14 4.49 -9.14 19.05
CA LYS A 14 3.88 -8.16 19.95
C LYS A 14 4.51 -6.79 19.80
N ASP A 15 5.83 -6.73 19.60
CA ASP A 15 6.55 -5.47 19.37
C ASP A 15 6.10 -4.79 18.06
N VAL A 16 5.92 -5.55 16.98
CA VAL A 16 5.38 -5.00 15.71
C VAL A 16 3.95 -4.48 15.89
N LYS A 17 3.13 -5.22 16.63
CA LYS A 17 1.77 -4.78 16.95
C LYS A 17 1.75 -3.51 17.79
N SER A 18 2.64 -3.36 18.77
CA SER A 18 2.72 -2.13 19.56
C SER A 18 3.18 -0.94 18.70
N LEU A 19 4.13 -1.14 17.78
CA LEU A 19 4.55 -0.09 16.84
C LEU A 19 3.37 0.41 16.00
N GLY A 20 2.51 -0.50 15.52
CA GLY A 20 1.29 -0.19 14.79
C GLY A 20 0.27 0.59 15.64
N GLN A 21 0.03 0.16 16.88
CA GLN A 21 -0.87 0.84 17.80
C GLN A 21 -0.39 2.26 18.15
N GLU A 22 0.92 2.43 18.39
CA GLU A 22 1.52 3.74 18.63
C GLU A 22 1.36 4.67 17.42
N LEU A 23 1.60 4.15 16.21
CA LEU A 23 1.43 4.90 14.96
C LEU A 23 -0.01 5.41 14.80
N LEU A 24 -1.00 4.58 15.12
CA LEU A 24 -2.42 4.92 15.05
C LEU A 24 -2.87 5.86 16.17
N SER A 25 -2.18 5.84 17.32
CA SER A 25 -2.54 6.64 18.48
C SER A 25 -2.16 8.11 18.34
N SER A 26 -1.01 8.42 17.73
CA SER A 26 -0.55 9.80 17.58
C SER A 26 0.43 10.01 16.43
N LYS A 27 0.32 11.18 15.78
CA LYS A 27 1.29 11.67 14.77
C LYS A 27 2.71 11.83 15.32
N ALA A 28 2.90 11.87 16.64
CA ALA A 28 4.22 11.88 17.27
C ALA A 28 5.04 10.60 16.99
N HIS A 29 4.35 9.49 16.70
CA HIS A 29 4.98 8.19 16.41
C HIS A 29 5.10 7.92 14.90
N ILE A 30 5.10 8.96 14.06
CA ILE A 30 5.22 8.83 12.60
C ILE A 30 6.51 8.11 12.16
N ASN A 31 7.54 8.14 13.01
CA ASN A 31 8.79 7.41 12.79
C ASN A 31 8.65 5.89 12.90
N ASN A 32 7.52 5.38 13.39
CA ASN A 32 7.21 3.95 13.36
C ASN A 32 6.78 3.49 11.96
N LEU A 33 6.35 4.41 11.09
CA LEU A 33 5.87 4.10 9.73
C LEU A 33 6.95 3.39 8.89
N PRO A 34 8.19 3.91 8.76
CA PRO A 34 9.24 3.21 8.00
C PRO A 34 9.65 1.87 8.63
N LEU A 35 9.54 1.74 9.96
CA LEU A 35 9.85 0.48 10.64
C LEU A 35 8.84 -0.62 10.27
N LEU A 36 7.55 -0.28 10.22
CA LEU A 36 6.50 -1.20 9.79
C LEU A 36 6.63 -1.57 8.30
N LEU A 37 7.05 -0.63 7.45
CA LEU A 37 7.29 -0.89 6.03
C LEU A 37 8.36 -1.95 5.79
N ASN A 38 9.42 -1.99 6.59
CA ASN A 38 10.48 -3.00 6.46
C ASN A 38 9.98 -4.44 6.65
N PHE A 39 8.85 -4.63 7.32
CA PHE A 39 8.24 -5.95 7.49
C PHE A 39 7.35 -6.37 6.32
N ILE A 40 7.05 -5.46 5.37
CA ILE A 40 6.33 -5.78 4.13
C ILE A 40 7.36 -6.11 3.06
N SER A 41 7.85 -7.34 3.13
CA SER A 41 8.81 -7.90 2.18
C SER A 41 8.44 -9.36 1.94
N PRO A 42 8.64 -9.90 0.72
CA PRO A 42 8.32 -11.30 0.42
C PRO A 42 9.09 -12.30 1.30
N LEU A 43 10.25 -11.89 1.84
CA LEU A 43 11.08 -12.71 2.72
C LEU A 43 10.66 -12.64 4.20
N SER A 44 9.77 -11.71 4.55
CA SER A 44 9.29 -11.58 5.93
C SER A 44 8.28 -12.67 6.27
N PRO A 45 8.22 -13.15 7.53
CA PRO A 45 7.25 -14.19 7.86
C PRO A 45 5.81 -13.63 7.76
N PRO A 46 4.83 -14.41 7.25
CA PRO A 46 3.47 -13.96 6.94
C PRO A 46 2.76 -13.18 8.05
N GLN A 47 2.93 -13.61 9.29
CA GLN A 47 2.34 -12.97 10.47
C GLN A 47 2.87 -11.53 10.71
N PHE A 48 4.13 -11.25 10.39
CA PHE A 48 4.69 -9.90 10.50
C PHE A 48 4.18 -9.00 9.37
N ILE A 49 4.10 -9.54 8.15
CA ILE A 49 3.51 -8.84 7.00
C ILE A 49 2.07 -8.45 7.35
N LEU A 50 1.28 -9.38 7.87
CA LEU A 50 -0.14 -9.15 8.18
C LEU A 50 -0.35 -8.07 9.26
N GLU A 51 0.36 -8.15 10.39
CA GLU A 51 0.22 -7.15 11.46
C GLU A 51 0.68 -5.75 11.01
N SER A 52 1.77 -5.68 10.25
CA SER A 52 2.23 -4.42 9.65
C SER A 52 1.24 -3.89 8.61
N LEU A 53 0.73 -4.76 7.74
CA LEU A 53 -0.26 -4.43 6.71
C LEU A 53 -1.51 -3.82 7.33
N LEU A 54 -2.11 -4.48 8.32
CA LEU A 54 -3.33 -3.99 8.97
C LEU A 54 -3.12 -2.63 9.65
N SER A 55 -1.97 -2.44 10.31
CA SER A 55 -1.64 -1.18 10.97
C SER A 55 -1.44 -0.05 9.97
N LEU A 56 -0.69 -0.31 8.90
CA LEU A 56 -0.42 0.65 7.82
C LEU A 56 -1.68 0.97 7.02
N GLN A 57 -2.52 -0.04 6.76
CA GLN A 57 -3.79 0.13 6.07
C GLN A 57 -4.71 1.05 6.86
N ALA A 58 -4.90 0.78 8.15
CA ALA A 58 -5.70 1.63 9.02
C ALA A 58 -5.17 3.08 9.04
N PHE A 59 -3.86 3.25 9.16
CA PHE A 59 -3.21 4.56 9.20
C PHE A 59 -3.39 5.35 7.90
N PHE A 60 -3.11 4.74 6.75
CA PHE A 60 -3.27 5.44 5.46
C PHE A 60 -4.74 5.68 5.12
N THR A 61 -5.64 4.79 5.50
CA THR A 61 -7.09 4.97 5.29
C THR A 61 -7.62 6.16 6.07
N THR A 62 -7.28 6.30 7.35
CA THR A 62 -7.70 7.45 8.16
C THR A 62 -7.14 8.76 7.61
N ILE A 63 -5.86 8.78 7.23
CA ILE A 63 -5.23 9.95 6.63
C ILE A 63 -5.86 10.33 5.30
N LEU A 64 -6.13 9.37 4.43
CA LEU A 64 -6.75 9.61 3.13
C LEU A 64 -8.17 10.16 3.25
N GLN A 65 -8.90 9.77 4.30
CA GLN A 65 -10.22 10.29 4.62
C GLN A 65 -10.16 11.71 5.21
N GLU A 66 -9.22 11.98 6.11
CA GLU A 66 -9.03 13.30 6.72
C GLU A 66 -8.48 14.33 5.74
N HIS A 67 -7.54 13.93 4.88
CA HIS A 67 -6.90 14.77 3.88
C HIS A 67 -6.66 13.95 2.59
N PRO A 68 -7.49 14.12 1.54
CA PRO A 68 -7.17 13.51 0.26
C PRO A 68 -5.79 14.00 -0.18
N LEU A 69 -4.84 13.07 -0.39
CA LEU A 69 -3.44 13.35 -0.74
C LEU A 69 -3.27 14.02 -2.13
N SER A 70 -4.35 14.59 -2.69
CA SER A 70 -4.38 15.28 -3.97
C SER A 70 -4.24 16.78 -3.76
N SER A 71 -3.08 17.29 -4.18
CA SER A 71 -2.86 18.70 -4.48
C SER A 71 -3.83 19.14 -5.58
N SER A 72 -4.97 19.69 -5.18
CA SER A 72 -5.52 20.83 -5.92
C SER A 72 -5.14 22.06 -5.12
N ALA A 73 -4.08 22.72 -5.60
CA ALA A 73 -3.75 24.09 -5.24
C ALA A 73 -4.91 25.00 -5.69
N SER A 74 -6.05 24.93 -4.99
CA SER A 74 -7.10 25.93 -5.14
C SER A 74 -6.62 27.18 -4.42
N LYS A 75 -6.05 28.12 -5.19
CA LYS A 75 -5.84 29.54 -4.87
C LYS A 75 -6.07 29.88 -3.39
N ARG A 76 -5.08 29.68 -2.53
CA ARG A 76 -5.09 30.30 -1.20
C ARG A 76 -4.07 31.43 -1.20
N GLN A 77 -4.64 32.62 -1.15
CA GLN A 77 -4.02 33.91 -0.90
C GLN A 77 -2.85 33.74 0.09
N ARG A 78 -1.63 34.12 -0.31
CA ARG A 78 -0.43 34.09 0.55
C ARG A 78 -0.74 34.78 1.88
N SER A 79 -1.05 34.01 2.91
CA SER A 79 -1.12 34.48 4.30
C SER A 79 0.29 34.55 4.87
N LYS A 80 0.51 35.48 5.79
CA LYS A 80 1.80 35.89 6.37
C LYS A 80 2.57 34.82 7.18
N ASP A 81 2.12 33.56 7.18
CA ASP A 81 2.69 32.43 7.95
C ASP A 81 3.31 31.36 7.02
N SER A 82 4.24 31.77 6.18
CA SER A 82 4.88 30.88 5.19
C SER A 82 5.62 29.69 5.83
N ALA A 83 6.20 29.86 7.02
CA ALA A 83 6.96 28.79 7.67
C ALA A 83 6.10 27.59 8.12
N LYS A 84 4.81 27.83 8.46
CA LYS A 84 3.89 26.76 8.87
C LYS A 84 3.34 26.01 7.65
N ASP A 85 3.04 26.75 6.58
CA ASP A 85 2.61 26.21 5.28
C ASP A 85 3.72 25.32 4.68
N ASP A 86 4.98 25.76 4.76
CA ASP A 86 6.14 24.99 4.30
C ASP A 86 6.32 23.67 5.06
N SER A 87 6.16 23.66 6.39
CA SER A 87 6.27 22.45 7.21
C SER A 87 5.16 21.43 6.93
N GLU A 88 3.93 21.88 6.70
CA GLU A 88 2.81 21.02 6.34
C GLU A 88 3.01 20.41 4.95
N MET A 89 3.48 21.21 3.99
CA MET A 89 3.82 20.73 2.64
C MET A 89 4.93 19.67 2.66
N ILE A 90 6.00 19.87 3.45
CA ILE A 90 7.10 18.89 3.60
C ILE A 90 6.55 17.59 4.19
N TYR A 91 5.74 17.67 5.24
CA TYR A 91 5.10 16.50 5.86
C TYR A 91 4.23 15.72 4.86
N HIS A 92 3.37 16.40 4.11
CA HIS A 92 2.51 15.75 3.11
C HIS A 92 3.32 15.13 1.96
N THR A 93 4.40 15.79 1.53
CA THR A 93 5.31 15.25 0.49
C THR A 93 6.00 13.98 0.98
N TRP A 94 6.51 14.00 2.20
CA TRP A 94 7.12 12.83 2.83
C TRP A 94 6.12 11.68 3.00
N LEU A 95 4.90 11.99 3.46
CA LEU A 95 3.85 11.00 3.67
C LEU A 95 3.40 10.36 2.36
N ARG A 96 3.31 11.15 1.28
CA ARG A 96 3.04 10.63 -0.07
C ARG A 96 4.16 9.71 -0.54
N SER A 97 5.42 10.08 -0.32
CA SER A 97 6.57 9.21 -0.64
C SER A 97 6.50 7.88 0.11
N LYS A 98 6.13 7.90 1.39
CA LYS A 98 5.95 6.67 2.19
C LYS A 98 4.76 5.82 1.76
N PHE A 99 3.69 6.44 1.31
CA PHE A 99 2.57 5.72 0.69
C PHE A 99 2.97 5.07 -0.65
N ASP A 100 3.73 5.78 -1.49
CA ASP A 100 4.25 5.20 -2.74
C ASP A 100 5.21 4.02 -2.47
N GLU A 101 6.02 4.10 -1.41
CA GLU A 101 6.87 3.01 -0.93
C GLU A 101 6.05 1.81 -0.45
N PHE A 102 5.01 2.06 0.36
CA PHE A 102 4.06 1.03 0.80
C PHE A 102 3.42 0.31 -0.39
N VAL A 103 2.86 1.05 -1.34
CA VAL A 103 2.25 0.51 -2.56
C VAL A 103 3.24 -0.37 -3.33
N ARG A 104 4.51 0.06 -3.45
CA ARG A 104 5.57 -0.72 -4.09
C ARG A 104 5.83 -2.03 -3.36
N SER A 105 5.97 -2.00 -2.03
CA SER A 105 6.16 -3.18 -1.21
C SER A 105 5.00 -4.17 -1.31
N LEU A 106 3.75 -3.69 -1.37
CA LEU A 106 2.59 -4.58 -1.59
C LEU A 106 2.69 -5.28 -2.96
N ILE A 107 3.02 -4.55 -4.01
CA ILE A 107 3.17 -5.11 -5.36
C ILE A 107 4.28 -6.16 -5.38
N GLU A 108 5.42 -5.87 -4.74
CA GLU A 108 6.56 -6.81 -4.64
C GLU A 108 6.15 -8.12 -3.98
N VAL A 109 5.41 -8.07 -2.87
CA VAL A 109 4.91 -9.26 -2.19
C VAL A 109 3.88 -10.02 -3.06
N LEU A 110 3.02 -9.31 -3.80
CA LEU A 110 2.01 -9.92 -4.68
C LEU A 110 2.62 -10.70 -5.84
N VAL A 111 3.67 -10.15 -6.47
CA VAL A 111 4.30 -10.76 -7.66
C VAL A 111 5.36 -11.80 -7.30
N SER A 112 5.81 -11.85 -6.04
CA SER A 112 6.79 -12.84 -5.56
C SER A 112 6.17 -14.24 -5.42
N SER A 113 6.99 -15.28 -5.58
CA SER A 113 6.56 -16.68 -5.40
C SER A 113 6.55 -17.13 -3.93
N GLU A 114 7.19 -16.39 -3.02
CA GLU A 114 7.39 -16.80 -1.62
C GLU A 114 6.11 -16.85 -0.76
N PRO A 115 5.24 -15.82 -0.76
CA PRO A 115 4.10 -15.81 0.15
C PRO A 115 2.96 -16.73 -0.33
N GLU A 116 2.29 -17.35 0.64
CA GLU A 116 1.14 -18.22 0.40
C GLU A 116 -0.04 -17.47 -0.22
N GLU A 117 -0.84 -18.17 -1.02
CA GLU A 117 -2.02 -17.65 -1.72
C GLU A 117 -3.01 -16.86 -0.83
N PRO A 118 -3.36 -17.30 0.40
CA PRO A 118 -4.28 -16.55 1.26
C PRO A 118 -3.72 -15.18 1.67
N LEU A 119 -2.40 -15.07 1.88
CA LEU A 119 -1.76 -13.79 2.21
C LEU A 119 -1.79 -12.86 0.99
N LYS A 120 -1.52 -13.39 -0.21
CA LYS A 120 -1.62 -12.62 -1.45
C LYS A 120 -3.03 -12.11 -1.69
N GLU A 121 -4.06 -12.90 -1.37
CA GLU A 121 -5.45 -12.43 -1.46
C GLU A 121 -5.72 -11.25 -0.51
N VAL A 122 -5.31 -11.33 0.75
CA VAL A 122 -5.49 -10.23 1.72
C VAL A 122 -4.74 -8.97 1.29
N ILE A 123 -3.52 -9.12 0.77
CA ILE A 123 -2.73 -8.01 0.26
C ILE A 123 -3.39 -7.39 -0.98
N LEU A 124 -3.92 -8.20 -1.89
CA LEU A 124 -4.62 -7.71 -3.08
C LEU A 124 -5.89 -6.96 -2.68
N ASP A 125 -6.66 -7.49 -1.72
CA ASP A 125 -7.86 -6.84 -1.22
C ASP A 125 -7.55 -5.45 -0.62
N THR A 126 -6.50 -5.40 0.19
CA THR A 126 -6.00 -4.15 0.77
C THR A 126 -5.57 -3.17 -0.32
N PHE A 127 -4.82 -3.64 -1.31
CA PHE A 127 -4.37 -2.84 -2.46
C PHE A 127 -5.56 -2.27 -3.25
N MET A 128 -6.54 -3.11 -3.57
CA MET A 128 -7.73 -2.72 -4.32
C MET A 128 -8.61 -1.73 -3.54
N GLU A 129 -8.57 -1.78 -2.21
CA GLU A 129 -9.20 -0.77 -1.37
C GLU A 129 -8.58 0.62 -1.59
N PHE A 130 -7.25 0.71 -1.68
CA PHE A 130 -6.55 1.96 -2.00
C PHE A 130 -6.78 2.43 -3.44
N VAL A 131 -6.89 1.49 -4.38
CA VAL A 131 -7.29 1.81 -5.77
C VAL A 131 -8.69 2.41 -5.80
N LYS A 132 -9.63 1.90 -4.99
CA LYS A 132 -10.99 2.43 -4.88
C LYS A 132 -11.04 3.78 -4.14
N MET A 133 -10.21 3.96 -3.12
CA MET A 133 -10.17 5.16 -2.27
C MET A 133 -9.37 6.34 -2.87
N GLY A 134 -9.02 6.31 -4.16
CA GLY A 134 -8.29 7.41 -4.80
C GLY A 134 -8.97 8.77 -4.63
N SER A 135 -8.18 9.84 -4.67
CA SER A 135 -8.51 11.26 -4.43
C SER A 135 -10.01 11.61 -4.48
N GLY A 136 -10.71 11.46 -3.35
CA GLY A 136 -12.13 11.78 -3.20
C GLY A 136 -13.12 10.69 -3.66
N GLY A 137 -12.76 9.40 -3.53
CA GLY A 137 -13.59 8.26 -3.93
C GLY A 137 -13.53 7.93 -5.43
N LYS A 138 -12.52 8.45 -6.13
CA LYS A 138 -12.28 8.18 -7.55
C LYS A 138 -11.28 7.04 -7.71
N PHE A 139 -11.48 6.22 -8.73
CA PHE A 139 -10.56 5.15 -9.08
C PHE A 139 -9.14 5.68 -9.33
N ASN A 140 -8.16 5.19 -8.56
CA ASN A 140 -6.76 5.56 -8.72
C ASN A 140 -6.09 4.71 -9.80
N SER A 141 -6.24 5.15 -11.05
CA SER A 141 -5.70 4.44 -12.21
C SER A 141 -4.18 4.27 -12.11
N SER A 142 -3.42 5.27 -11.64
CA SER A 142 -1.95 5.17 -11.61
C SER A 142 -1.45 4.08 -10.64
N ILE A 143 -2.11 3.90 -9.49
CA ILE A 143 -1.79 2.80 -8.58
C ILE A 143 -2.12 1.46 -9.24
N TYR A 144 -3.30 1.32 -9.85
CA TYR A 144 -3.69 0.07 -10.50
C TYR A 144 -2.79 -0.28 -11.69
N GLN A 145 -2.38 0.70 -12.50
CA GLN A 145 -1.47 0.50 -13.62
C GLN A 145 -0.09 0.01 -13.16
N LYS A 146 0.43 0.49 -12.02
CA LYS A 146 1.69 -0.04 -11.44
C LYS A 146 1.57 -1.53 -11.15
N LEU A 147 0.45 -1.98 -10.57
CA LEU A 147 0.21 -3.41 -10.32
C LEU A 147 0.16 -4.20 -11.63
N LEU A 148 -0.63 -3.74 -12.61
CA LEU A 148 -0.74 -4.42 -13.91
C LEU A 148 0.62 -4.57 -14.60
N HIS A 149 1.40 -3.49 -14.61
CA HIS A 149 2.74 -3.50 -15.18
C HIS A 149 3.66 -4.51 -14.47
N SER A 150 3.61 -4.57 -13.14
CA SER A 150 4.41 -5.54 -12.38
C SER A 150 3.95 -6.99 -12.58
N ILE A 151 2.65 -7.25 -12.77
CA ILE A 151 2.14 -8.59 -13.09
C ILE A 151 2.61 -9.03 -14.48
N ILE A 152 2.47 -8.16 -15.49
CA ILE A 152 2.83 -8.47 -16.88
C ILE A 152 4.33 -8.74 -17.03
N ASN A 153 5.17 -8.01 -16.30
CA ASN A 153 6.63 -8.15 -16.37
C ASN A 153 7.20 -9.11 -15.31
N SER A 154 6.36 -9.77 -14.51
CA SER A 154 6.84 -10.72 -13.52
C SER A 154 7.38 -11.97 -14.20
N GLU A 155 8.57 -12.43 -13.78
CA GLU A 155 9.13 -13.71 -14.22
C GLU A 155 8.44 -14.90 -13.54
N ALA A 156 7.76 -14.67 -12.42
CA ALA A 156 7.02 -15.69 -11.69
C ALA A 156 5.64 -15.95 -12.33
N PRO A 157 5.15 -17.21 -12.34
CA PRO A 157 3.82 -17.53 -12.85
C PRO A 157 2.76 -16.79 -12.02
N ALA A 158 2.16 -15.77 -12.64
CA ALA A 158 1.14 -14.92 -12.02
C ALA A 158 -0.30 -15.44 -12.27
N GLU A 159 -0.45 -16.74 -12.54
CA GLU A 159 -1.75 -17.38 -12.85
C GLU A 159 -2.74 -17.17 -11.70
N PHE A 160 -2.33 -17.48 -10.47
CA PHE A 160 -3.16 -17.26 -9.28
C PHE A 160 -3.65 -15.81 -9.16
N LEU A 161 -2.75 -14.84 -9.32
CA LEU A 161 -3.08 -13.42 -9.17
C LEU A 161 -4.00 -12.93 -10.31
N SER A 162 -3.78 -13.45 -11.52
CA SER A 162 -4.61 -13.16 -12.70
C SER A 162 -6.02 -13.73 -12.53
N ASP A 163 -6.15 -14.96 -12.05
CA ASP A 163 -7.43 -15.62 -11.78
C ASP A 163 -8.19 -14.93 -10.64
N LEU A 164 -7.48 -14.49 -9.60
CA LEU A 164 -8.06 -13.74 -8.49
C LEU A 164 -8.57 -12.37 -8.94
N LEU A 165 -7.81 -11.64 -9.78
CA LEU A 165 -8.27 -10.41 -10.40
C LEU A 165 -9.49 -10.65 -11.30
N ALA A 166 -9.46 -11.71 -12.11
CA ALA A 166 -10.54 -12.07 -13.03
C ALA A 166 -11.85 -12.40 -12.31
N SER A 167 -11.77 -13.23 -11.27
CA SER A 167 -12.93 -13.69 -10.51
C SER A 167 -13.54 -12.59 -9.62
N LYS A 168 -12.71 -11.80 -8.92
CA LYS A 168 -13.16 -10.88 -7.87
C LYS A 168 -13.35 -9.45 -8.34
N TYR A 169 -12.49 -8.97 -9.25
CA TYR A 169 -12.35 -7.54 -9.55
C TYR A 169 -12.72 -7.13 -10.99
N LEU A 170 -12.60 -8.02 -11.99
CA LEU A 170 -13.01 -7.67 -13.37
C LEU A 170 -14.51 -7.45 -13.54
N LYS A 171 -15.34 -7.70 -12.52
CA LYS A 171 -16.76 -7.29 -12.51
C LYS A 171 -16.94 -5.76 -12.57
N TYR A 172 -15.95 -4.98 -12.11
CA TYR A 172 -16.01 -3.52 -12.12
C TYR A 172 -15.51 -2.95 -13.46
N ILE A 173 -16.20 -1.93 -13.98
CA ILE A 173 -15.94 -1.41 -15.33
C ILE A 173 -14.57 -0.73 -15.44
N ASP A 174 -14.19 0.08 -14.45
CA ASP A 174 -12.91 0.82 -14.45
C ASP A 174 -11.71 -0.13 -14.38
N VAL A 175 -11.83 -1.15 -13.53
CA VAL A 175 -10.83 -2.24 -13.39
C VAL A 175 -10.70 -2.99 -14.70
N ARG A 176 -11.82 -3.44 -15.28
CA ARG A 176 -11.83 -4.20 -16.54
C ARG A 176 -11.26 -3.42 -17.71
N TYR A 177 -11.62 -2.14 -17.81
CA TYR A 177 -11.10 -1.26 -18.86
C TYR A 177 -9.58 -1.11 -18.74
N SER A 178 -9.10 -0.81 -17.53
CA SER A 178 -7.67 -0.63 -17.26
C SER A 178 -6.86 -1.91 -17.47
N TYR A 179 -7.41 -3.07 -17.05
CA TYR A 179 -6.81 -4.40 -17.27
C TYR A 179 -6.68 -4.71 -18.76
N ARG A 180 -7.74 -4.51 -19.54
CA ARG A 180 -7.73 -4.73 -21.00
C ARG A 180 -6.76 -3.77 -21.70
N ALA A 181 -6.72 -2.51 -21.29
CA ALA A 181 -5.82 -1.53 -21.86
C ALA A 181 -4.34 -1.93 -21.66
N ALA A 182 -3.99 -2.44 -20.47
CA ALA A 182 -2.62 -2.90 -20.19
C ALA A 182 -2.23 -4.14 -21.02
N LEU A 183 -3.15 -5.07 -21.26
CA LEU A 183 -2.88 -6.24 -22.11
C LEU A 183 -2.76 -5.88 -23.60
N GLN A 184 -3.59 -4.96 -24.09
CA GLN A 184 -3.60 -4.57 -25.50
C GLN A 184 -2.41 -3.66 -25.86
N PHE A 185 -1.92 -2.87 -24.90
CA PHE A 185 -0.87 -1.89 -25.11
C PHE A 185 0.23 -1.96 -24.03
N PRO A 186 1.06 -3.02 -24.03
CA PRO A 186 2.10 -3.20 -23.02
C PRO A 186 3.14 -2.08 -22.97
N CYS A 187 3.29 -1.27 -24.04
CA CYS A 187 4.21 -0.13 -24.08
C CYS A 187 3.59 1.24 -23.74
N LEU A 188 2.26 1.37 -23.64
CA LEU A 188 1.60 2.67 -23.34
C LEU A 188 1.44 2.95 -21.85
N THR A 189 1.78 2.01 -20.97
CA THR A 189 1.74 2.18 -19.51
C THR A 189 3.00 2.85 -18.94
N CYS A 190 3.95 3.27 -19.79
CA CYS A 190 5.07 4.13 -19.42
C CYS A 190 4.62 5.61 -19.39
N PHE A 191 3.78 6.00 -18.43
CA PHE A 191 3.48 7.41 -18.13
C PHE A 191 3.45 7.66 -16.63
#